data_AF-A0A3D9BEN5-F1
#
_entry.id   AF-A0A3D9BEN5-F1
#
_cell.length_a   1.000
_cell.length_b   1.000
_cell.length_c   1.000
_cell.angle_alpha   90.00
_cell.angle_beta   90.00
_cell.angle_gamma   90.00
#
_symmetry.space_group_name_H-M   'P 1'
#
loop_
_entity.id
_entity.type
_entity.pdbx_description
1 polymer ?
#
loop_
_entity_poly.entity_id
_entity_poly.type
_entity_poly.pdbx_seq_one_letter_code
_entity_poly.pdbx_strand_id
1 'polypeptide(L)'
;THASPEAICEQVRQRLGFQLVAQLRREDGSVPLLQLDPEWEDTFASYQVEGAGGGLDVALPPDVFNRLGDGVAQEMRAAGERGLYPALVTSGRRRRFLRTVLSAKG
;
A
#
# COMPACT_ATOMS: atom_id res chain seq x y z
N THR A 1 0.15 29.11 -1.03
CA THR A 1 0.07 27.85 -1.81
C THR A 1 -0.50 26.79 -0.90
N HIS A 2 -1.76 26.37 -1.09
CA HIS A 2 -2.39 25.38 -0.22
C HIS A 2 -1.91 23.98 -0.59
N ALA A 3 -1.60 23.15 0.41
CA ALA A 3 -1.31 21.73 0.20
C ALA A 3 -2.55 21.02 -0.37
N SER A 4 -2.34 20.07 -1.29
CA SER A 4 -3.45 19.27 -1.81
C SER A 4 -4.13 18.48 -0.68
N PRO A 5 -5.44 18.15 -0.79
CA PRO A 5 -6.13 17.31 0.19
C PRO A 5 -5.37 16.01 0.49
N GLU A 6 -4.78 15.40 -0.52
CA GLU A 6 -3.95 14.21 -0.39
C GLU A 6 -2.72 14.44 0.46
N ALA A 7 -1.99 15.54 0.23
CA ALA A 7 -0.81 15.88 1.01
C ALA A 7 -1.16 16.11 2.49
N ILE A 8 -2.30 16.76 2.75
CA ILE A 8 -2.82 16.96 4.11
C ILE A 8 -3.17 15.61 4.74
N CYS A 9 -3.89 14.74 4.04
CA CYS A 9 -4.23 13.40 4.53
C CYS A 9 -2.98 12.58 4.87
N GLU A 10 -1.93 12.65 4.05
CA GLU A 10 -0.68 11.95 4.32
C GLU A 10 0.04 12.48 5.56
N GLN A 11 0.10 13.80 5.72
CA GLN A 11 0.67 14.44 6.90
C GLN A 11 -0.09 14.06 8.18
N VAL A 12 -1.43 14.09 8.15
CA VAL A 12 -2.27 13.68 9.29
C VAL A 12 -2.05 12.21 9.61
N ARG A 13 -1.97 11.34 8.59
CA ARG A 13 -1.76 9.91 8.79
C ARG A 13 -0.42 9.60 9.45
N GLN A 14 0.65 10.31 9.06
CA GLN A 14 1.95 10.18 9.71
C GLN A 14 1.88 10.56 11.20
N ARG A 15 1.21 11.67 11.52
CA ARG A 15 1.03 12.12 12.91
C ARG A 15 0.16 11.18 13.75
N LEU A 16 -0.82 10.53 13.13
CA LEU A 16 -1.69 9.53 13.77
C LEU A 16 -1.14 8.09 13.66
N GLY A 17 0.11 7.90 13.23
CA GLY A 17 0.65 6.58 12.91
C GLY A 17 0.55 5.59 14.08
N PHE A 18 0.84 6.03 15.29
CA PHE A 18 0.75 5.19 16.48
C PHE A 18 -0.69 4.72 16.75
N GLN A 19 -1.67 5.63 16.63
CA GLN A 19 -3.09 5.35 16.81
C GLN A 19 -3.62 4.40 15.73
N LEU A 20 -3.15 4.54 14.49
CA LEU A 20 -3.57 3.70 13.37
C LEU A 20 -2.99 2.29 13.48
N VAL A 21 -1.73 2.15 13.91
CA VAL A 21 -1.08 0.85 14.09
C VAL A 21 -1.55 0.14 15.36
N ALA A 22 -2.01 0.87 16.38
CA ALA A 22 -2.49 0.27 17.63
C ALA A 22 -3.60 -0.76 17.42
N GLN A 23 -4.49 -0.55 16.43
CA GLN A 23 -5.57 -1.49 16.09
C GLN A 23 -5.09 -2.74 15.35
N LEU A 24 -3.86 -2.73 14.83
CA LEU A 24 -3.24 -3.85 14.12
C LEU A 24 -2.34 -4.69 15.04
N ARG A 25 -2.12 -4.24 16.28
CA ARG A 25 -1.24 -4.90 17.24
C ARG A 25 -1.96 -6.07 17.90
N ARG A 26 -1.30 -7.22 17.95
CA ARG A 26 -1.76 -8.42 18.66
C ARG A 26 -1.58 -8.29 20.18
N GLU A 27 -2.14 -9.26 20.89
CA GLU A 27 -1.97 -9.41 22.34
C GLU A 27 -0.49 -9.57 22.75
N ASP A 28 0.32 -10.24 21.92
CA ASP A 28 1.76 -10.41 22.12
C ASP A 28 2.60 -9.15 21.79
N GLY A 29 1.94 -8.06 21.37
CA GLY A 29 2.59 -6.80 21.01
C GLY A 29 3.14 -6.73 19.59
N SER A 30 3.09 -7.81 18.81
CA SER A 30 3.53 -7.84 17.41
C SER A 30 2.52 -7.20 16.47
N VAL A 31 2.98 -6.72 15.30
CA VAL A 31 2.14 -6.28 14.19
C VAL A 31 2.47 -7.14 12.97
N PRO A 32 1.52 -7.91 12.42
CA PRO A 32 1.77 -8.65 11.20
C PRO A 32 1.80 -7.73 10.00
N LEU A 33 2.85 -7.85 9.21
CA LEU A 33 3.03 -7.06 8.00
C LEU A 33 3.23 -8.01 6.82
N LEU A 34 2.61 -7.65 5.70
CA LEU A 34 2.99 -8.15 4.39
C LEU A 34 3.73 -7.02 3.68
N GLN A 35 4.91 -7.29 3.18
CA GLN A 35 5.71 -6.32 2.43
C GLN A 35 5.86 -6.81 1.00
N LEU A 36 5.88 -5.87 0.04
CA LEU A 36 6.22 -6.18 -1.33
C LEU A 36 7.72 -6.47 -1.45
N ASP A 37 8.07 -7.36 -2.38
CA ASP A 37 9.46 -7.54 -2.78
C ASP A 37 10.07 -6.20 -3.26
N PRO A 38 11.31 -5.86 -2.89
CA PRO A 38 11.97 -4.63 -3.33
C PRO A 38 11.96 -4.39 -4.85
N GLU A 39 11.99 -5.43 -5.68
CA GLU A 39 11.93 -5.32 -7.15
C GLU A 39 10.67 -4.59 -7.65
N TRP A 40 9.60 -4.58 -6.84
CA TRP A 40 8.40 -3.82 -7.17
C TRP A 40 8.66 -2.31 -7.18
N GLU A 41 9.58 -1.78 -6.38
CA GLU A 41 9.88 -0.34 -6.39
C GLU A 41 10.53 0.09 -7.70
N ASP A 42 11.38 -0.75 -8.29
CA ASP A 42 11.98 -0.53 -9.62
C ASP A 42 10.90 -0.58 -10.71
N THR A 43 9.96 -1.52 -10.60
CA THR A 43 8.80 -1.62 -11.49
C THR A 43 7.95 -0.35 -11.39
N PHE A 44 7.64 0.11 -10.18
CA PHE A 44 6.84 1.32 -9.99
C PHE A 44 7.57 2.60 -10.42
N ALA A 45 8.90 2.64 -10.35
CA ALA A 45 9.69 3.74 -10.87
C ALA A 45 9.66 3.77 -12.40
N SER A 46 9.76 2.60 -13.05
CA SER A 46 9.74 2.46 -14.51
C SER A 46 8.41 2.88 -15.14
N TYR A 47 7.30 2.68 -14.43
CA TYR A 47 5.95 3.03 -14.86
C TYR A 47 5.37 4.26 -14.14
N GLN A 48 6.24 5.11 -13.58
CA GLN A 48 5.82 6.33 -12.90
C GLN A 48 5.36 7.38 -13.92
N VAL A 49 4.23 8.01 -13.67
CA VAL A 49 3.68 9.08 -14.50
C VAL A 49 3.37 10.32 -13.66
N GLU A 50 3.28 11.48 -14.31
CA GLU A 50 2.78 12.69 -13.67
C GLU A 50 1.28 12.56 -13.42
N GLY A 51 0.89 12.62 -12.15
CA GLY A 51 -0.50 12.63 -11.71
C GLY A 51 -1.09 14.04 -11.63
N ALA A 52 -2.40 14.10 -11.39
CA ALA A 52 -3.10 15.38 -11.25
C ALA A 52 -2.52 16.24 -10.11
N GLY A 53 -2.38 17.54 -10.35
CA GLY A 53 -1.87 18.50 -9.35
C GLY A 53 -0.38 18.36 -9.02
N GLY A 54 0.43 17.74 -9.89
CA GLY A 54 1.87 17.56 -9.70
C GLY A 54 2.24 16.41 -8.76
N GLY A 55 1.29 15.51 -8.49
CA GLY A 55 1.55 14.26 -7.76
C GLY A 55 2.27 13.23 -8.64
N LEU A 56 2.87 12.21 -8.02
CA LEU A 56 3.41 11.05 -8.74
C LEU A 56 2.37 9.92 -8.71
N ASP A 57 2.08 9.33 -9.87
CA ASP A 57 1.19 8.17 -10.01
C ASP A 57 1.92 7.00 -10.70
N VAL A 58 1.31 5.82 -10.74
CA VAL A 58 1.88 4.62 -11.36
C VAL A 58 0.86 4.03 -12.35
N ALA A 59 1.27 3.88 -13.60
CA ALA A 59 0.46 3.31 -14.67
C ALA A 59 1.05 1.96 -15.11
N LEU A 60 0.73 0.89 -14.37
CA LEU A 60 1.18 -0.46 -14.73
C LEU A 60 0.43 -0.99 -15.96
N PRO A 61 1.12 -1.73 -16.86
CA PRO A 61 0.47 -2.57 -17.85
C PRO A 61 -0.50 -3.58 -17.18
N PRO A 62 -1.59 -3.99 -17.85
CA PRO A 62 -2.61 -4.85 -17.25
C PRO A 62 -2.08 -6.18 -16.69
N ASP A 63 -1.12 -6.81 -17.36
CA ASP A 63 -0.48 -8.05 -16.93
C ASP A 63 0.32 -7.85 -15.63
N VAL A 64 1.09 -6.75 -15.54
CA VAL A 64 1.87 -6.40 -14.34
C VAL A 64 0.95 -6.03 -13.19
N PHE A 65 -0.12 -5.27 -13.46
CA PHE A 65 -1.15 -4.93 -12.48
C PHE A 65 -1.82 -6.17 -11.90
N ASN A 66 -2.21 -7.12 -12.77
CA ASN A 66 -2.82 -8.38 -12.34
C ASN A 66 -1.85 -9.20 -11.51
N ARG A 67 -0.58 -9.35 -11.94
CA ARG A 67 0.45 -10.04 -11.18
C ARG A 67 0.63 -9.46 -9.77
N LEU A 68 0.63 -8.13 -9.64
CA LEU A 68 0.71 -7.46 -8.33
C LEU A 68 -0.49 -7.79 -7.45
N GLY A 69 -1.70 -7.56 -7.98
CA GLY A 69 -2.93 -7.75 -7.22
C GLY A 69 -3.14 -9.21 -6.80
N ASP A 70 -2.92 -10.14 -7.72
CA ASP A 70 -3.11 -11.57 -7.49
C ASP A 70 -2.08 -12.10 -6.48
N GLY A 71 -0.82 -11.65 -6.57
CA GLY A 71 0.23 -12.00 -5.61
C GLY A 71 -0.08 -11.51 -4.20
N VAL A 72 -0.50 -10.24 -4.05
CA VAL A 72 -0.90 -9.72 -2.73
C VAL A 72 -2.12 -10.47 -2.18
N ALA A 73 -3.13 -10.76 -3.01
CA ALA A 73 -4.30 -11.52 -2.59
C ALA A 73 -3.98 -12.96 -2.19
N GLN A 74 -3.02 -13.60 -2.88
CA GLN A 74 -2.53 -14.93 -2.52
C GLN A 74 -1.84 -14.92 -1.16
N GLU A 75 -0.91 -14.00 -0.92
CA GLU A 75 -0.18 -13.92 0.35
C GLU A 75 -1.10 -13.55 1.53
N MET A 76 -2.06 -12.66 1.30
CA MET A 76 -3.10 -12.33 2.29
C MET A 76 -3.95 -13.55 2.65
N ARG A 77 -4.37 -14.35 1.66
CA ARG A 77 -5.12 -15.59 1.89
C ARG A 77 -4.29 -16.62 2.65
N ALA A 78 -3.04 -16.85 2.23
CA ALA A 78 -2.14 -17.79 2.89
C ALA A 78 -1.86 -17.39 4.36
N ALA A 79 -1.77 -16.08 4.64
CA ALA A 79 -1.69 -15.58 6.01
C ALA A 79 -2.99 -15.83 6.79
N GLY A 80 -4.14 -15.56 6.17
CA GLY A 80 -5.47 -15.78 6.76
C GLY A 80 -5.73 -17.24 7.13
N GLU A 81 -5.28 -18.20 6.31
CA GLU A 81 -5.34 -19.64 6.59
C GLU A 81 -4.54 -20.03 7.86
N ARG A 82 -3.52 -19.25 8.21
CA ARG A 82 -2.75 -19.40 9.45
C ARG A 82 -3.32 -18.59 10.62
N GLY A 83 -4.50 -17.99 10.46
CA GLY A 83 -5.13 -17.09 11.44
C GLY A 83 -4.44 -15.73 11.57
N LEU A 84 -3.63 -15.33 10.57
CA LEU A 84 -2.92 -14.05 10.57
C LEU A 84 -3.58 -13.09 9.59
N TYR A 85 -3.84 -11.86 10.04
CA TYR A 85 -4.40 -10.79 9.21
C TYR A 85 -3.37 -9.67 9.07
N PRO A 86 -2.40 -9.79 8.14
CA PRO A 86 -1.33 -8.81 8.00
C PRO A 86 -1.83 -7.51 7.37
N ALA A 87 -1.19 -6.41 7.76
CA ALA A 87 -1.32 -5.15 7.04
C ALA A 87 -0.29 -5.08 5.91
N LEU A 88 -0.70 -4.63 4.72
CA LEU A 88 0.23 -4.34 3.63
C LEU A 88 1.05 -3.08 3.99
N VAL A 89 2.37 -3.23 4.12
CA VAL A 89 3.30 -2.13 4.40
C VAL A 89 3.99 -1.67 3.12
N THR A 90 4.11 -0.35 2.96
CA THR A 90 4.66 0.29 1.77
C THR A 90 5.12 1.71 2.08
N SER A 91 5.93 2.29 1.18
CA SER A 91 6.28 3.71 1.24
C SER A 91 5.05 4.61 1.13
N GLY A 92 5.14 5.82 1.69
CA GLY A 92 4.04 6.77 1.64
C GLY A 92 3.63 7.15 0.22
N ARG A 93 4.58 7.18 -0.71
CA ARG A 93 4.37 7.46 -2.14
C ARG A 93 3.51 6.40 -2.82
N ARG A 94 3.72 5.11 -2.52
CA ARG A 94 3.02 4.00 -3.20
C ARG A 94 1.69 3.62 -2.55
N ARG A 95 1.43 4.09 -1.33
CA ARG A 95 0.26 3.74 -0.52
C ARG A 95 -1.08 3.95 -1.22
N ARG A 96 -1.26 5.08 -1.92
CA ARG A 96 -2.51 5.39 -2.63
C ARG A 96 -2.70 4.42 -3.80
N PHE A 97 -1.66 4.24 -4.61
CA PHE A 97 -1.68 3.31 -5.73
C PHE A 97 -2.02 1.89 -5.28
N LEU A 98 -1.34 1.37 -4.25
CA LEU A 98 -1.60 0.04 -3.72
C LEU A 98 -3.00 -0.09 -3.09
N ARG A 99 -3.53 0.97 -2.47
CA ARG A 99 -4.93 0.99 -2.03
C ARG A 99 -5.87 0.78 -3.22
N THR A 100 -5.66 1.49 -4.32
CA THR A 100 -6.48 1.35 -5.54
C THR A 100 -6.38 -0.05 -6.13
N VAL A 101 -5.17 -0.62 -6.21
CA VAL A 101 -4.95 -2.01 -6.66
C VAL A 101 -5.80 -2.98 -5.84
N LEU A 102 -5.76 -2.86 -4.51
CA LEU A 102 -6.51 -3.73 -3.61
C LEU A 102 -8.03 -3.52 -3.72
N SER A 103 -8.50 -2.28 -3.86
CA SER A 103 -9.93 -1.99 -4.01
C SER A 103 -10.50 -2.47 -5.35
N ALA A 104 -9.68 -2.54 -6.41
CA ALA A 104 -10.12 -3.03 -7.72
C ALA A 104 -10.20 -4.57 -7.81
N LYS A 105 -9.55 -5.29 -6.88
CA LYS A 105 -9.51 -6.75 -6.81
C LYS A 105 -10.46 -7.33 -5.74
N GLY A 106 -11.30 -6.47 -5.14
CA GLY A 106 -12.32 -6.83 -4.15
C GLY A 106 -13.52 -7.56 -4.74
#